data_AF-A0A847CQ13-F1
#
_entry.id   AF-A0A847CQ13-F1
#
_cell.length_a   1.000
_cell.length_b   1.000
_cell.length_c   1.000
_cell.angle_alpha   90.00
_cell.angle_beta   90.00
_cell.angle_gamma   90.00
#
_symmetry.space_group_name_H-M   'P 1'
#
loop_
_entity.id
_entity.type
_entity.pdbx_description
1 polymer ?
#
loop_
_entity_poly.entity_id
_entity_poly.type
_entity_poly.pdbx_seq_one_letter_code
_entity_poly.pdbx_strand_id
1 'polypeptide(L)'
;MDLEAREIELEQAYVDTVYENLDAASKSAQSLVAEGLAMGHIGHEGGLVERDAMIYQATRRMSALDAAHDGLVFGRLDLRSGEPRYIGRIGVRTPERDILLIDWRAPAAALFYQATAQDPAGVIRRRVLRNHLDKIIGVEDDLLDAEAADESLVIIGEGALMASLSRARDARMHSVVATIQKEQDDAIRAPVRGAAIITGGPGTGKTVVALHRAAFLLYSDRRRFEQGGVFVVGPSGVFMDY
;
A
#
# COMPACT_ATOMS: atom_id res chain seq x y z
N MET A 1 17.15 -17.82 -12.97
CA MET A 1 16.75 -16.53 -12.36
C MET A 1 16.00 -16.88 -11.10
N ASP A 2 16.32 -16.24 -9.99
CA ASP A 2 15.61 -16.42 -8.72
C ASP A 2 14.13 -16.03 -8.90
N LEU A 3 13.21 -16.76 -8.24
CA LEU A 3 11.77 -16.51 -8.34
C LEU A 3 11.44 -15.11 -7.80
N GLU A 4 12.07 -14.73 -6.69
CA GLU A 4 11.90 -13.40 -6.11
C GLU A 4 12.40 -12.31 -7.05
N ALA A 5 13.58 -12.48 -7.66
CA ALA A 5 14.10 -11.52 -8.64
C ALA A 5 13.15 -11.31 -9.83
N ARG A 6 12.52 -12.38 -10.34
CA ARG A 6 11.54 -12.27 -11.43
C ARG A 6 10.30 -11.50 -11.01
N GLU A 7 9.79 -11.74 -9.80
CA GLU A 7 8.63 -10.99 -9.29
C GLU A 7 8.98 -9.52 -9.05
N ILE A 8 10.18 -9.22 -8.54
CA ILE A 8 10.70 -7.84 -8.41
C ILE A 8 10.74 -7.16 -9.78
N GLU A 9 11.26 -7.81 -10.82
CA GLU A 9 11.30 -7.24 -12.18
C GLU A 9 9.90 -6.93 -12.73
N LEU A 10 8.92 -7.82 -12.50
CA LEU A 10 7.54 -7.61 -12.92
C LEU A 10 6.89 -6.41 -12.21
N GLU A 11 7.07 -6.32 -10.89
CA GLU A 11 6.54 -5.18 -10.13
C GLU A 11 7.27 -3.90 -10.49
N GLN A 12 8.59 -3.96 -10.77
CA GLN A 12 9.37 -2.79 -11.16
C GLN A 12 8.86 -2.20 -12.48
N ALA A 13 8.54 -3.04 -13.47
CA ALA A 13 7.97 -2.57 -14.74
C ALA A 13 6.65 -1.81 -14.55
N TYR A 14 5.82 -2.27 -13.60
CA TYR A 14 4.59 -1.55 -13.24
C TYR A 14 4.89 -0.22 -12.53
N VAL A 15 5.81 -0.25 -11.55
CA VAL A 15 6.24 0.96 -10.83
C VAL A 15 6.84 2.00 -11.77
N ASP A 16 7.66 1.59 -12.73
CA ASP A 16 8.21 2.46 -13.77
C ASP A 16 7.08 3.15 -14.57
N THR A 17 6.06 2.39 -14.98
CA THR A 17 4.87 2.94 -15.67
C THR A 17 4.14 3.98 -14.80
N VAL A 18 4.05 3.76 -13.49
CA VAL A 18 3.43 4.70 -12.56
C VAL A 18 4.26 5.99 -12.46
N TYR A 19 5.59 5.89 -12.37
CA TYR A 19 6.49 7.05 -12.35
C TYR A 19 6.45 7.83 -13.67
N GLU A 20 6.40 7.16 -14.83
CA GLU A 20 6.26 7.82 -16.13
C GLU A 20 4.97 8.66 -16.21
N ASN A 21 3.85 8.12 -15.71
CA ASN A 21 2.58 8.86 -15.66
C ASN A 21 2.61 9.99 -14.62
N LEU A 22 3.31 9.80 -13.51
CA LEU A 22 3.54 10.84 -12.52
C LEU A 22 4.32 12.01 -13.13
N ASP A 23 5.41 11.72 -13.83
CA ASP A 23 6.27 12.71 -14.48
C ASP A 23 5.51 13.47 -15.57
N ALA A 24 4.72 12.77 -16.38
CA ALA A 24 3.86 13.38 -17.38
C ALA A 24 2.83 14.34 -16.73
N ALA A 25 2.20 13.91 -15.65
CA ALA A 25 1.27 14.75 -14.89
C ALA A 25 1.95 15.97 -14.25
N SER A 26 3.16 15.80 -13.73
CA SER A 26 3.99 16.88 -13.17
C SER A 26 4.36 17.92 -14.24
N LYS A 27 4.84 17.47 -15.40
CA LYS A 27 5.18 18.35 -16.53
C LYS A 27 3.96 19.12 -17.04
N SER A 28 2.81 18.44 -17.18
CA SER A 28 1.56 19.10 -17.57
C SER A 28 1.15 20.17 -16.56
N ALA A 29 1.22 19.88 -15.26
CA ALA A 29 0.92 20.88 -14.22
C ALA A 29 1.88 22.08 -14.26
N GLN A 30 3.17 21.85 -14.50
CA GLN A 30 4.16 22.91 -14.64
C GLN A 30 3.88 23.81 -15.85
N SER A 31 3.53 23.23 -17.00
CA SER A 31 3.14 24.00 -18.20
C SER A 31 1.93 24.90 -17.94
N LEU A 32 0.90 24.39 -17.24
CA LEU A 32 -0.28 25.18 -16.90
C LEU A 32 0.04 26.36 -15.97
N VAL A 33 0.97 26.19 -15.02
CA VAL A 33 1.46 27.30 -14.19
C VAL A 33 2.19 28.33 -15.05
N ALA A 34 3.08 27.89 -15.93
CA ALA A 34 3.85 28.79 -16.80
C ALA A 34 2.94 29.58 -17.76
N GLU A 35 1.96 28.93 -18.37
CA GLU A 35 0.93 29.58 -19.21
C GLU A 35 0.10 30.58 -18.40
N GLY A 36 -0.35 30.19 -17.20
CA GLY A 36 -1.07 31.06 -16.28
C GLY A 36 -0.29 32.34 -15.96
N LEU A 37 1.01 32.22 -15.66
CA LEU A 37 1.88 33.36 -15.37
C LEU A 37 2.12 34.23 -16.62
N ALA A 38 2.24 33.62 -17.80
CA ALA A 38 2.43 34.35 -19.06
C ALA A 38 1.18 35.13 -19.50
N MET A 39 -0.02 34.70 -19.10
CA MET A 39 -1.30 35.36 -19.39
C MET A 39 -1.53 36.69 -18.62
N GLY A 40 -0.50 37.24 -17.97
CA GLY A 40 -0.55 38.45 -17.12
C GLY A 40 -1.06 39.77 -17.75
N HIS A 41 -1.60 39.75 -18.98
CA HIS A 41 -1.99 40.95 -19.73
C HIS A 41 -3.41 40.96 -20.34
N ILE A 42 -4.31 40.01 -20.01
CA ILE A 42 -5.67 39.98 -20.58
C ILE A 42 -6.68 40.69 -19.64
N GLY A 43 -7.20 41.83 -20.09
CA GLY A 43 -7.74 42.92 -19.26
C GLY A 43 -9.21 42.87 -18.83
N HIS A 44 -9.60 41.97 -17.92
CA HIS A 44 -10.76 42.15 -17.04
C HIS A 44 -10.67 41.33 -15.75
N GLU A 45 -11.22 41.85 -14.64
CA GLU A 45 -11.10 41.27 -13.28
C GLU A 45 -11.44 39.77 -13.21
N GLY A 46 -12.47 39.32 -13.94
CA GLY A 46 -12.85 37.90 -13.99
C GLY A 46 -11.76 36.96 -14.51
N GLY A 47 -10.96 37.41 -15.48
CA GLY A 47 -9.87 36.59 -16.05
C GLY A 47 -8.69 36.43 -15.09
N LEU A 48 -8.45 37.42 -14.23
CA LEU A 48 -7.42 37.34 -13.19
C LEU A 48 -7.82 36.34 -12.09
N VAL A 49 -9.10 36.30 -11.71
CA VAL A 49 -9.62 35.33 -10.73
C VAL A 49 -9.52 33.90 -11.26
N GLU A 50 -9.92 33.67 -12.52
CA GLU A 50 -9.82 32.35 -13.16
C GLU A 50 -8.37 31.88 -13.25
N ARG A 51 -7.46 32.77 -13.67
CA ARG A 51 -6.01 32.51 -13.69
C ARG A 51 -5.47 32.13 -12.31
N ASP A 52 -5.78 32.93 -11.30
CA ASP A 52 -5.27 32.69 -9.94
C ASP A 52 -5.79 31.37 -9.36
N ALA A 53 -7.06 31.03 -9.63
CA ALA A 53 -7.63 29.73 -9.28
C ALA A 53 -6.91 28.57 -10.00
N MET A 54 -6.63 28.72 -11.30
CA MET A 54 -5.91 27.73 -12.10
C MET A 54 -4.47 27.53 -11.61
N ILE A 55 -3.72 28.61 -11.38
CA ILE A 55 -2.35 28.56 -10.84
C ILE A 55 -2.38 27.89 -9.47
N TYR A 56 -3.27 28.31 -8.58
CA TYR A 56 -3.39 27.72 -7.24
C TYR A 56 -3.64 26.20 -7.29
N GLN A 57 -4.54 25.74 -8.16
CA GLN A 57 -4.81 24.31 -8.34
C GLN A 57 -3.58 23.57 -8.88
N ALA A 58 -2.90 24.13 -9.88
CA ALA A 58 -1.73 23.52 -10.50
C ALA A 58 -0.53 23.46 -9.52
N THR A 59 -0.26 24.53 -8.77
CA THR A 59 0.77 24.55 -7.72
C THR A 59 0.47 23.55 -6.61
N ARG A 60 -0.79 23.49 -6.14
CA ARG A 60 -1.20 22.49 -5.13
C ARG A 60 -1.00 21.07 -5.64
N ARG A 61 -1.28 20.82 -6.93
CA ARG A 61 -1.05 19.52 -7.56
C ARG A 61 0.44 19.20 -7.63
N MET A 62 1.29 20.14 -8.03
CA MET A 62 2.76 19.95 -8.03
C MET A 62 3.29 19.59 -6.65
N SER A 63 2.93 20.34 -5.60
CA SER A 63 3.39 20.03 -4.23
C SER A 63 2.98 18.64 -3.75
N ALA A 64 1.83 18.14 -4.20
CA ALA A 64 1.39 16.78 -3.89
C ALA A 64 2.22 15.72 -4.63
N LEU A 65 2.66 15.99 -5.87
CA LEU A 65 3.47 15.08 -6.67
C LEU A 65 4.92 15.03 -6.17
N ASP A 66 5.49 16.17 -5.76
CA ASP A 66 6.86 16.26 -5.24
C ASP A 66 7.06 15.46 -3.95
N ALA A 67 6.04 15.43 -3.07
CA ALA A 67 6.08 14.73 -1.79
C ALA A 67 6.16 13.19 -1.90
N ALA A 68 6.10 12.64 -3.12
CA ALA A 68 5.91 11.21 -3.35
C ALA A 68 7.11 10.47 -3.95
N HIS A 69 8.30 11.08 -3.98
CA HIS A 69 9.46 10.53 -4.69
C HIS A 69 10.09 9.26 -4.10
N ASP A 70 9.92 8.98 -2.80
CA ASP A 70 10.49 7.79 -2.17
C ASP A 70 9.40 6.77 -1.83
N GLY A 71 9.48 5.59 -2.45
CA GLY A 71 8.53 4.50 -2.24
C GLY A 71 7.09 4.91 -2.57
N LEU A 72 6.89 5.50 -3.75
CA LEU A 72 5.58 5.93 -4.26
C LEU A 72 4.54 4.80 -4.19
N VAL A 73 4.92 3.64 -4.72
CA VAL A 73 4.11 2.41 -4.75
C VAL A 73 4.65 1.46 -3.70
N PHE A 74 3.86 1.12 -2.70
CA PHE A 74 4.32 0.26 -1.60
C PHE A 74 3.47 -1.00 -1.42
N GLY A 75 2.39 -1.14 -2.18
CA GLY A 75 1.46 -2.24 -2.00
C GLY A 75 0.72 -2.64 -3.26
N ARG A 76 0.36 -3.91 -3.33
CA ARG A 76 -0.51 -4.50 -4.35
C ARG A 76 -1.50 -5.44 -3.68
N LEU A 77 -2.74 -5.43 -4.17
CA LEU A 77 -3.80 -6.37 -3.81
C LEU A 77 -4.20 -7.15 -5.05
N ASP A 78 -4.10 -8.48 -4.97
CA ASP A 78 -4.72 -9.36 -5.95
C ASP A 78 -6.11 -9.74 -5.46
N LEU A 79 -7.12 -9.50 -6.28
CA LEU A 79 -8.53 -9.62 -5.91
C LEU A 79 -9.20 -10.76 -6.66
N ARG A 80 -10.26 -11.34 -6.08
CA ARG A 80 -11.14 -12.30 -6.77
C ARG A 80 -11.77 -11.74 -8.05
N SER A 81 -11.85 -10.42 -8.20
CA SER A 81 -12.32 -9.76 -9.44
C SER A 81 -11.33 -9.87 -10.60
N GLY A 82 -10.10 -10.32 -10.35
CA GLY A 82 -9.05 -10.52 -11.36
C GLY A 82 -8.15 -9.31 -11.60
N GLU A 83 -8.67 -8.09 -11.47
CA GLU A 83 -7.86 -6.88 -11.63
C GLU A 83 -7.09 -6.54 -10.34
N PRO A 84 -5.74 -6.49 -10.37
CA PRO A 84 -4.96 -6.10 -9.21
C PRO A 84 -5.11 -4.60 -8.92
N ARG A 85 -4.98 -4.23 -7.66
CA ARG A 85 -5.00 -2.82 -7.23
C ARG A 85 -3.70 -2.46 -6.56
N TYR A 86 -3.07 -1.39 -7.03
CA TYR A 86 -1.86 -0.85 -6.44
C TYR A 86 -2.17 0.28 -5.48
N ILE A 87 -1.46 0.29 -4.35
CA ILE A 87 -1.60 1.26 -3.27
C ILE A 87 -0.31 2.06 -3.15
N GLY A 88 -0.46 3.37 -3.01
CA GLY A 88 0.68 4.28 -2.95
C GLY A 88 0.42 5.55 -2.16
N ARG A 89 1.46 6.37 -2.07
CA ARG A 89 1.45 7.60 -1.25
C ARG A 89 0.50 8.68 -1.78
N ILE A 90 0.24 8.65 -3.08
CA ILE A 90 -0.63 9.56 -3.83
C ILE A 90 -1.38 8.78 -4.92
N GLY A 91 -2.48 9.33 -5.41
CA GLY A 91 -3.23 8.75 -6.51
C GLY A 91 -2.64 9.10 -7.87
N VAL A 92 -2.41 8.10 -8.72
CA VAL A 92 -1.91 8.26 -10.11
C VAL A 92 -2.92 7.67 -11.09
N ARG A 93 -3.11 8.36 -12.22
CA ARG A 93 -4.04 7.97 -13.27
C ARG A 93 -3.38 8.08 -14.64
N THR A 94 -3.86 7.29 -15.59
CA THR A 94 -3.52 7.43 -17.01
C THR A 94 -4.13 8.73 -17.58
N PRO A 95 -3.69 9.17 -18.77
CA PRO A 95 -4.35 10.25 -19.52
C PRO A 95 -5.85 9.98 -19.77
N GLU A 96 -6.23 8.72 -19.97
CA GLU A 96 -7.60 8.24 -20.17
C GLU A 96 -8.44 8.25 -18.87
N ARG A 97 -7.80 8.58 -17.73
CA ARG A 97 -8.36 8.65 -16.37
C ARG A 97 -8.56 7.30 -15.68
N ASP A 98 -7.94 6.25 -16.20
CA ASP A 98 -7.89 4.95 -15.51
C ASP A 98 -6.97 5.04 -14.29
N ILE A 99 -7.32 4.32 -13.22
CA ILE A 99 -6.58 4.39 -11.96
C ILE A 99 -5.39 3.43 -12.02
N LEU A 100 -4.18 3.98 -11.98
CA LEU A 100 -2.95 3.19 -11.84
C LEU A 100 -2.58 2.98 -10.38
N LEU A 101 -2.69 4.04 -9.57
CA LEU A 101 -2.30 4.00 -8.16
C LEU A 101 -3.40 4.58 -7.30
N ILE A 102 -3.82 3.83 -6.28
CA ILE A 102 -4.79 4.28 -5.30
C ILE A 102 -4.03 4.97 -4.16
N ASP A 103 -4.40 6.21 -3.87
CA ASP A 103 -3.91 6.91 -2.68
C ASP A 103 -4.30 6.09 -1.44
N TRP A 104 -3.32 5.79 -0.60
CA TRP A 104 -3.51 5.04 0.64
C TRP A 104 -4.56 5.67 1.56
N ARG A 105 -4.75 7.00 1.48
CA ARG A 105 -5.77 7.76 2.22
C ARG A 105 -7.18 7.56 1.66
N ALA A 106 -7.35 7.06 0.45
CA ALA A 106 -8.67 6.85 -0.12
C ALA A 106 -9.42 5.67 0.55
N PRO A 107 -10.76 5.71 0.62
CA PRO A 107 -11.57 4.56 1.05
C PRO A 107 -11.31 3.30 0.23
N ALA A 108 -10.97 3.46 -1.06
CA ALA A 108 -10.65 2.34 -1.94
C ALA A 108 -9.39 1.55 -1.53
N ALA A 109 -8.52 2.13 -0.69
CA ALA A 109 -7.36 1.46 -0.12
C ALA A 109 -7.64 0.73 1.21
N ALA A 110 -8.88 0.78 1.74
CA ALA A 110 -9.22 0.21 3.05
C ALA A 110 -8.83 -1.25 3.18
N LEU A 111 -9.10 -2.03 2.14
CA LEU A 111 -8.82 -3.47 2.12
C LEU A 111 -7.34 -3.78 2.33
N PHE A 112 -6.43 -2.89 1.92
CA PHE A 112 -4.99 -3.10 2.14
C PHE A 112 -4.65 -3.20 3.63
N TYR A 113 -5.34 -2.44 4.46
CA TYR A 113 -5.10 -2.40 5.90
C TYR A 113 -6.03 -3.31 6.69
N GLN A 114 -7.27 -3.47 6.23
CA GLN A 114 -8.35 -4.11 6.98
C GLN A 114 -8.55 -5.59 6.65
N ALA A 115 -8.21 -6.03 5.43
CA ALA A 115 -8.37 -7.43 5.06
C ALA A 115 -7.39 -8.32 5.85
N THR A 116 -7.90 -9.46 6.30
CA THR A 116 -7.17 -10.50 7.04
C THR A 116 -7.55 -11.88 6.50
N ALA A 117 -6.84 -12.93 6.89
CA ALA A 117 -7.16 -14.27 6.41
C ALA A 117 -8.52 -14.80 6.93
N GLN A 118 -9.04 -14.25 8.04
CA GLN A 118 -10.38 -14.57 8.55
C GLN A 118 -11.49 -13.82 7.82
N ASP A 119 -11.20 -12.59 7.39
CA ASP A 119 -12.10 -11.74 6.62
C ASP A 119 -11.34 -11.14 5.43
N PRO A 120 -11.15 -11.91 4.34
CA PRO A 120 -10.33 -11.48 3.21
C PRO A 120 -11.00 -10.37 2.40
N ALA A 121 -12.33 -10.21 2.52
CA ALA A 121 -13.12 -9.21 1.81
C ALA A 121 -12.82 -9.16 0.28
N GLY A 122 -12.60 -10.33 -0.32
CA GLY A 122 -12.30 -10.50 -1.74
C GLY A 122 -10.82 -10.33 -2.14
N VAL A 123 -9.93 -10.05 -1.18
CA VAL A 123 -8.48 -10.02 -1.38
C VAL A 123 -7.92 -11.43 -1.27
N ILE A 124 -7.17 -11.86 -2.29
CA ILE A 124 -6.48 -13.15 -2.34
C ILE A 124 -5.09 -13.01 -1.73
N ARG A 125 -4.32 -12.05 -2.23
CA ARG A 125 -2.95 -11.78 -1.82
C ARG A 125 -2.76 -10.30 -1.58
N ARG A 126 -2.11 -9.96 -0.48
CA ARG A 126 -1.56 -8.63 -0.22
C ARG A 126 -0.06 -8.70 -0.36
N ARG A 127 0.48 -7.96 -1.31
CA ARG A 127 1.93 -7.81 -1.53
C ARG A 127 2.39 -6.47 -1.00
N VAL A 128 3.42 -6.46 -0.19
CA VAL A 128 4.14 -5.26 0.26
C VAL A 128 5.42 -5.14 -0.54
N LEU A 129 5.67 -3.96 -1.10
CA LEU A 129 6.86 -3.64 -1.87
C LEU A 129 7.82 -2.85 -0.99
N ARG A 130 9.03 -3.39 -0.77
CA ARG A 130 10.12 -2.66 -0.15
C ARG A 130 10.84 -1.89 -1.24
N ASN A 131 10.91 -0.58 -1.07
CA ASN A 131 11.50 0.33 -2.05
C ASN A 131 12.71 1.04 -1.48
N HIS A 132 13.66 1.33 -2.36
CA HIS A 132 14.65 2.37 -2.17
C HIS A 132 14.49 3.36 -3.33
N LEU A 133 13.96 4.56 -3.04
CA LEU A 133 13.57 5.53 -4.06
C LEU A 133 12.53 4.94 -5.02
N ASP A 134 12.88 4.85 -6.30
CA ASP A 134 12.08 4.29 -7.39
C ASP A 134 12.32 2.80 -7.63
N LYS A 135 13.24 2.17 -6.88
CA LYS A 135 13.62 0.76 -7.07
C LYS A 135 13.02 -0.16 -6.01
N ILE A 136 12.39 -1.23 -6.48
CA ILE A 136 11.95 -2.33 -5.63
C ILE A 136 13.16 -3.17 -5.25
N ILE A 137 13.41 -3.27 -3.95
CA ILE A 137 14.52 -4.04 -3.37
C ILE A 137 14.05 -5.35 -2.73
N GLY A 138 12.74 -5.56 -2.63
CA GLY A 138 12.17 -6.79 -2.08
C GLY A 138 10.64 -6.77 -2.10
N VAL A 139 10.06 -7.96 -2.02
CA VAL A 139 8.61 -8.15 -1.94
C VAL A 139 8.28 -9.10 -0.81
N GLU A 140 7.16 -8.86 -0.15
CA GLU A 140 6.65 -9.72 0.93
C GLU A 140 5.16 -9.96 0.68
N ASP A 141 4.73 -11.22 0.67
CA ASP A 141 3.33 -11.58 0.40
C ASP A 141 2.64 -12.10 1.67
N ASP A 142 1.39 -11.70 1.81
CA ASP A 142 0.42 -12.26 2.74
C ASP A 142 -0.71 -12.91 1.95
N LEU A 143 -0.90 -14.21 2.16
CA LEU A 143 -1.96 -14.99 1.52
C LEU A 143 -3.20 -14.96 2.41
N LEU A 144 -4.20 -14.18 2.01
CA LEU A 144 -5.42 -13.97 2.78
C LEU A 144 -6.51 -14.97 2.42
N ASP A 145 -6.53 -15.47 1.18
CA ASP A 145 -7.57 -16.39 0.71
C ASP A 145 -6.95 -17.55 -0.06
N ALA A 146 -6.58 -18.60 0.67
CA ALA A 146 -5.92 -19.77 0.09
C ALA A 146 -6.83 -20.58 -0.85
N GLU A 147 -8.15 -20.55 -0.64
CA GLU A 147 -9.12 -21.26 -1.49
C GLU A 147 -9.32 -20.56 -2.83
N ALA A 148 -9.16 -19.23 -2.87
CA ALA A 148 -9.23 -18.45 -4.09
C ALA A 148 -7.93 -18.42 -4.90
N ALA A 149 -6.81 -18.82 -4.28
CA ALA A 149 -5.50 -18.72 -4.88
C ALA A 149 -5.33 -19.75 -6.00
N ASP A 150 -5.05 -19.26 -7.20
CA ASP A 150 -4.65 -20.09 -8.33
C ASP A 150 -3.28 -20.75 -8.05
N GLU A 151 -3.04 -21.97 -8.55
CA GLU A 151 -1.76 -22.67 -8.38
C GLU A 151 -0.58 -21.90 -8.99
N SER A 152 -0.83 -21.04 -9.98
CA SER A 152 0.16 -20.15 -10.59
C SER A 152 0.48 -18.90 -9.78
N LEU A 153 -0.29 -18.60 -8.72
CA LEU A 153 -0.06 -17.43 -7.88
C LEU A 153 1.20 -17.62 -7.03
N VAL A 154 2.23 -16.86 -7.39
CA VAL A 154 3.52 -16.86 -6.67
C VAL A 154 3.36 -16.17 -5.31
N ILE A 155 3.81 -16.80 -4.24
CA ILE A 155 3.82 -16.22 -2.89
C ILE A 155 5.27 -16.18 -2.39
N ILE A 156 5.75 -15.01 -1.99
CA ILE A 156 7.11 -14.76 -1.50
C ILE A 156 7.10 -14.40 -0.01
N GLY A 157 8.16 -14.77 0.72
CA GLY A 157 8.34 -14.42 2.12
C GLY A 157 7.56 -15.33 3.08
N GLU A 158 7.11 -14.77 4.21
CA GLU A 158 6.40 -15.51 5.28
C GLU A 158 5.10 -16.13 4.76
N GLY A 159 4.40 -15.46 3.83
CA GLY A 159 3.21 -16.00 3.18
C GLY A 159 3.47 -17.30 2.42
N ALA A 160 4.69 -17.55 1.94
CA ALA A 160 5.01 -18.78 1.21
C ALA A 160 4.92 -20.01 2.12
N LEU A 161 5.30 -19.87 3.40
CA LEU A 161 5.14 -20.92 4.41
C LEU A 161 3.65 -21.18 4.66
N MET A 162 2.86 -20.13 4.88
CA MET A 162 1.41 -20.27 5.11
C MET A 162 0.71 -20.89 3.91
N ALA A 163 1.09 -20.52 2.69
CA ALA A 163 0.59 -21.14 1.46
C ALA A 163 0.95 -22.63 1.37
N SER A 164 2.19 -22.99 1.74
CA SER A 164 2.64 -24.40 1.75
C SER A 164 1.88 -25.24 2.78
N LEU A 165 1.70 -24.71 4.00
CA LEU A 165 0.94 -25.37 5.06
C LEU A 165 -0.55 -25.50 4.71
N SER A 166 -1.13 -24.48 4.08
CA SER A 166 -2.54 -24.51 3.64
C SER A 166 -2.79 -25.52 2.52
N ARG A 167 -1.81 -25.79 1.65
CA ARG A 167 -1.93 -26.82 0.61
C ARG A 167 -1.79 -28.25 1.14
N ALA A 168 -1.27 -28.45 2.35
CA ALA A 168 -1.08 -29.77 2.91
C ALA A 168 -2.45 -30.40 3.20
N ARG A 169 -2.82 -31.49 2.50
CA ARG A 169 -4.14 -32.19 2.60
C ARG A 169 -4.47 -32.84 3.96
N ASP A 170 -3.74 -32.49 5.02
CA ASP A 170 -4.01 -32.94 6.38
C ASP A 170 -5.03 -32.01 7.06
N ALA A 171 -6.15 -32.57 7.50
CA ALA A 171 -7.20 -31.86 8.23
C ALA A 171 -6.68 -31.22 9.52
N ARG A 172 -5.70 -31.84 10.18
CA ARG A 172 -5.07 -31.27 11.39
C ARG A 172 -4.26 -30.03 11.04
N MET A 173 -3.53 -30.04 9.93
CA MET A 173 -2.73 -28.89 9.51
C MET A 173 -3.62 -27.69 9.15
N HIS A 174 -4.70 -27.94 8.40
CA HIS A 174 -5.70 -26.90 8.10
C HIS A 174 -6.28 -26.27 9.37
N SER A 175 -6.62 -27.09 10.37
CA SER A 175 -7.12 -26.58 11.66
C SER A 175 -6.09 -25.74 12.41
N VAL A 176 -4.80 -26.10 12.33
CA VAL A 176 -3.71 -25.31 12.97
C VAL A 176 -3.55 -23.97 12.28
N VAL A 177 -3.47 -23.92 10.95
CA VAL A 177 -3.33 -22.66 10.19
C VAL A 177 -4.53 -21.75 10.45
N ALA A 178 -5.75 -22.28 10.41
CA ALA A 178 -6.96 -21.51 10.70
C ALA A 178 -6.94 -20.93 12.13
N THR A 179 -6.43 -21.68 13.11
CA THR A 179 -6.30 -21.20 14.50
C THR A 179 -5.27 -20.08 14.59
N ILE A 180 -4.10 -20.23 13.97
CA ILE A 180 -3.04 -19.21 13.94
C ILE A 180 -3.58 -17.92 13.31
N GLN A 181 -4.22 -18.02 12.15
CA GLN A 181 -4.79 -16.86 11.45
C GLN A 181 -5.88 -16.16 12.27
N LYS A 182 -6.70 -16.93 13.00
CA LYS A 182 -7.70 -16.37 13.90
C LYS A 182 -7.07 -15.61 15.07
N GLU A 183 -6.07 -16.20 15.73
CA GLU A 183 -5.36 -15.53 16.83
C GLU A 183 -4.66 -14.24 16.37
N GLN A 184 -4.11 -14.23 15.15
CA GLN A 184 -3.53 -13.04 14.54
C GLN A 184 -4.59 -11.97 14.25
N ASP A 185 -5.75 -12.34 13.68
CA ASP A 185 -6.85 -11.40 13.42
C ASP A 185 -7.39 -10.78 14.72
N ASP A 186 -7.60 -11.60 15.76
CA ASP A 186 -8.01 -11.14 17.09
C ASP A 186 -7.01 -10.13 17.67
N ALA A 187 -5.70 -10.38 17.51
CA ALA A 187 -4.65 -9.45 17.94
C ALA A 187 -4.66 -8.14 17.13
N ILE A 188 -4.83 -8.20 15.80
CA ILE A 188 -4.90 -7.04 14.91
C ILE A 188 -6.12 -6.17 15.26
N ARG A 189 -7.27 -6.79 15.49
CA ARG A 189 -8.56 -6.11 15.74
C ARG A 189 -8.84 -5.79 17.21
N ALA A 190 -7.95 -6.16 18.13
CA ALA A 190 -8.14 -5.88 19.56
C ALA A 190 -8.45 -4.38 19.81
N PRO A 191 -9.24 -4.03 20.84
CA PRO A 191 -9.69 -2.66 21.05
C PRO A 191 -8.56 -1.63 21.13
N VAL A 192 -8.80 -0.41 20.63
CA VAL A 192 -7.82 0.69 20.64
C VAL A 192 -7.52 1.23 22.05
N ARG A 193 -8.44 1.04 23.00
CA ARG A 193 -8.29 1.53 24.38
C ARG A 193 -7.59 0.48 25.23
N GLY A 194 -6.56 0.91 25.96
CA GLY A 194 -5.80 0.07 26.90
C GLY A 194 -4.48 -0.43 26.31
N ALA A 195 -3.89 -1.42 26.98
CA ALA A 195 -2.68 -2.09 26.52
C ALA A 195 -3.05 -3.47 25.94
N ALA A 196 -2.48 -3.80 24.79
CA ALA A 196 -2.55 -5.12 24.20
C ALA A 196 -1.17 -5.79 24.29
N ILE A 197 -1.12 -7.04 24.71
CA ILE A 197 0.12 -7.82 24.80
C ILE A 197 0.03 -8.92 23.75
N ILE A 198 0.98 -8.94 22.81
CA ILE A 198 1.09 -9.96 21.77
C ILE A 198 2.23 -10.90 22.16
N THR A 199 1.89 -12.14 22.51
CA THR A 199 2.85 -13.18 22.93
C THR A 199 2.80 -14.38 21.99
N GLY A 200 3.89 -15.14 21.92
CA GLY A 200 3.98 -16.30 21.03
C GLY A 200 5.42 -16.80 20.86
N GLY A 201 5.59 -18.04 20.41
CA GLY A 201 6.89 -18.68 20.22
C GLY A 201 7.77 -18.00 19.15
N PRO A 202 9.07 -18.31 19.07
CA PRO A 202 9.94 -17.82 17.99
C PRO A 202 9.33 -18.08 16.61
N GLY A 203 9.42 -17.12 15.69
CA GLY A 203 8.94 -17.29 14.30
C GLY A 203 7.42 -17.20 14.09
N THR A 204 6.62 -16.81 15.09
CA THR A 204 5.15 -16.71 14.94
C THR A 204 4.65 -15.35 14.41
N GLY A 205 5.49 -14.60 13.69
CA GLY A 205 5.08 -13.34 13.05
C GLY A 205 4.71 -12.17 13.99
N LYS A 206 5.04 -12.22 15.29
CA LYS A 206 4.58 -11.22 16.29
C LYS A 206 4.84 -9.76 15.91
N THR A 207 6.03 -9.48 15.39
CA THR A 207 6.42 -8.13 14.96
C THR A 207 5.54 -7.67 13.80
N VAL A 208 5.34 -8.55 12.81
CA VAL A 208 4.47 -8.29 11.65
C VAL A 208 3.03 -8.05 12.10
N VAL A 209 2.50 -8.89 13.00
CA VAL A 209 1.15 -8.72 13.58
C VAL A 209 1.02 -7.39 14.34
N ALA A 210 2.03 -6.99 15.11
CA ALA A 210 2.03 -5.72 15.84
C ALA A 210 2.08 -4.50 14.90
N LEU A 211 2.89 -4.56 13.84
CA LEU A 211 2.96 -3.51 12.82
C LEU A 211 1.66 -3.43 12.01
N HIS A 212 1.10 -4.58 11.63
CA HIS A 212 -0.18 -4.64 10.94
C HIS A 212 -1.31 -4.08 11.83
N ARG A 213 -1.33 -4.41 13.12
CA ARG A 213 -2.23 -3.79 14.10
C ARG A 213 -2.11 -2.26 14.11
N ALA A 214 -0.88 -1.73 14.18
CA ALA A 214 -0.66 -0.29 14.17
C ALA A 214 -1.23 0.34 12.89
N ALA A 215 -0.96 -0.27 11.72
CA ALA A 215 -1.50 0.18 10.44
C ALA A 215 -3.03 0.10 10.38
N PHE A 216 -3.63 -0.98 10.89
CA PHE A 216 -5.08 -1.17 10.99
C PHE A 216 -5.74 -0.07 11.83
N LEU A 217 -5.17 0.26 12.99
CA LEU A 217 -5.69 1.31 13.89
C LEU A 217 -5.53 2.70 13.27
N LEU A 218 -4.37 2.99 12.67
CA LEU A 218 -4.12 4.24 11.96
C LEU A 218 -5.11 4.45 10.82
N TYR A 219 -5.51 3.39 10.12
CA TYR A 219 -6.50 3.47 9.05
C TYR A 219 -7.94 3.57 9.58
N SER A 220 -8.30 2.73 10.55
CA SER A 220 -9.69 2.61 11.01
C SER A 220 -10.15 3.81 11.84
N ASP A 221 -9.24 4.49 12.53
CA ASP A 221 -9.55 5.62 13.41
C ASP A 221 -8.70 6.87 13.03
N ARG A 222 -8.56 7.13 11.72
CA ARG A 222 -7.71 8.19 11.15
C ARG A 222 -7.82 9.54 11.83
N ARG A 223 -9.06 10.01 12.04
CA ARG A 223 -9.33 11.31 12.67
C ARG A 223 -8.69 11.45 14.05
N ARG A 224 -8.49 10.34 14.77
CA ARG A 224 -7.89 10.32 16.09
C ARG A 224 -6.36 10.28 16.06
N PHE A 225 -5.77 9.70 15.03
CA PHE A 225 -4.32 9.43 14.96
C PHE A 225 -3.57 10.26 13.92
N GLU A 226 -4.26 11.04 13.08
CA GLU A 226 -3.67 11.92 12.05
C GLU A 226 -2.59 12.88 12.57
N GLN A 227 -2.68 13.32 13.83
CA GLN A 227 -1.72 14.26 14.43
C GLN A 227 -0.70 13.59 15.36
N GLY A 228 -0.96 12.36 15.84
CA GLY A 228 -0.20 11.75 16.94
C GLY A 228 0.94 10.82 16.49
N GLY A 229 0.92 10.37 15.24
CA GLY A 229 1.88 9.38 14.74
C GLY A 229 1.85 8.05 15.51
N VAL A 230 2.84 7.19 15.25
CA VAL A 230 3.08 5.96 16.02
C VAL A 230 4.50 6.00 16.54
N PHE A 231 4.66 5.76 17.85
CA PHE A 231 5.97 5.64 18.47
C PHE A 231 6.33 4.17 18.62
N VAL A 232 7.40 3.75 17.93
CA VAL A 232 7.91 2.38 17.95
C VAL A 232 9.24 2.37 18.70
N VAL A 233 9.38 1.46 19.65
CA VAL A 233 10.62 1.25 20.42
C VAL A 233 11.12 -0.16 20.18
N GLY A 234 12.34 -0.26 19.68
CA GLY A 234 13.01 -1.53 19.42
C GLY A 234 14.29 -1.68 20.24
N PRO A 235 14.86 -2.89 20.29
CA PRO A 235 16.07 -3.19 21.06
C PRO A 235 17.36 -2.63 20.43
N SER A 236 17.37 -2.29 19.14
CA SER A 236 18.55 -1.75 18.43
C SER A 236 18.15 -0.98 17.16
N GLY A 237 19.07 -0.17 16.60
CA GLY A 237 18.84 0.53 15.33
C GLY A 237 18.63 -0.41 14.15
N VAL A 238 19.41 -1.48 14.06
CA VAL A 238 19.26 -2.51 13.00
C VAL A 238 17.87 -3.15 13.00
N PHE A 239 17.25 -3.32 14.18
CA PHE A 239 15.88 -3.83 14.28
C PHE A 239 14.85 -2.81 13.80
N MET A 240 15.14 -1.52 13.93
CA MET A 240 14.24 -0.43 13.51
C MET A 240 14.33 -0.15 12.01
N ASP A 241 15.46 -0.48 11.37
CA ASP A 241 15.66 -0.34 9.92
C ASP A 241 15.03 -1.49 9.11
N TYR A 242 14.72 -2.61 9.77
CA TYR A 242 14.08 -3.81 9.20
C TYR A 242 12.55 -3.67 9.15
#